data_AF-A0A6N9R9B8-F1
#
_entry.id   AF-A0A6N9R9B8-F1
#
_cell.length_a   1.000
_cell.length_b   1.000
_cell.length_c   1.000
_cell.angle_alpha   90.00
_cell.angle_beta   90.00
_cell.angle_gamma   90.00
#
_symmetry.space_group_name_H-M   'P 1'
#
loop_
_entity.id
_entity.type
_entity.pdbx_description
1 polymer ?
#
loop_
_entity_poly.entity_id
_entity_poly.type
_entity_poly.pdbx_seq_one_letter_code
_entity_poly.pdbx_strand_id
1 'polypeptide(L)'
;MRAVLRFSSVIFALAALVNIGALPAFAEPIAPPSDADLLAARAAFDRGDRARLETLAPKLAGHVLEPYVDYWRLKLRLETAGDDEVRSHLARWPGTPVADRLRADWLKSLGKRGLWNVFALDWVSAVGDDVELACYGIQYRRQKEGDAVIGAAKPFWFTGQATPDACEPLFAALIAKGELTPADRRARFRLATEAGNVRLAQAIAVELPPDDRITAREFAHVDNAPAFVLAKGEFRWKQQGGRELALYALERAARTDAAGVRAAWEKQRERLPQADRLYGNAKIAYHAARQLQPQANTWFAEAAAAALTEAQHAWRVRAALRAG
;
A
#
# COMPACT_ATOMS: atom_id res chain seq x y z
N MET A 1 -103.12 25.44 -26.43
CA MET A 1 -103.89 25.92 -27.60
C MET A 1 -103.14 27.09 -28.21
N ARG A 2 -102.95 27.07 -29.54
CA ARG A 2 -102.44 28.12 -30.45
C ARG A 2 -100.92 28.34 -30.53
N ALA A 3 -100.42 27.95 -31.71
CA ALA A 3 -99.17 28.32 -32.36
C ALA A 3 -99.16 29.78 -32.83
N VAL A 4 -97.96 30.33 -33.14
CA VAL A 4 -97.55 31.20 -34.29
C VAL A 4 -96.03 31.47 -34.13
N LEU A 5 -95.13 30.83 -34.90
CA LEU A 5 -94.40 31.29 -36.11
C LEU A 5 -93.57 32.59 -35.92
N ARG A 6 -92.24 32.46 -35.82
CA ARG A 6 -91.17 32.69 -36.85
C ARG A 6 -90.59 34.11 -36.86
N PHE A 7 -89.27 34.23 -36.68
CA PHE A 7 -88.41 35.07 -37.53
C PHE A 7 -86.95 34.56 -37.52
N SER A 8 -86.37 34.54 -38.72
CA SER A 8 -85.05 34.01 -39.07
C SER A 8 -83.90 34.92 -38.67
N SER A 9 -82.74 34.33 -38.34
CA SER A 9 -81.42 34.86 -38.74
C SER A 9 -80.39 33.71 -38.74
N VAL A 10 -79.93 33.35 -39.94
CA VAL A 10 -78.81 32.44 -40.17
C VAL A 10 -77.53 33.26 -40.05
N ILE A 11 -76.66 32.94 -39.09
CA ILE A 11 -75.29 33.47 -39.01
C ILE A 11 -74.35 32.34 -39.42
N PHE A 12 -73.75 32.47 -40.62
CA PHE A 12 -72.66 31.63 -41.08
C PHE A 12 -71.39 32.00 -40.29
N ALA A 13 -70.97 31.14 -39.36
CA ALA A 13 -69.66 31.25 -38.71
C ALA A 13 -68.63 30.43 -39.49
N LEU A 14 -67.66 31.13 -40.10
CA LEU A 14 -66.48 30.55 -40.73
C LEU A 14 -65.60 29.88 -39.65
N ALA A 15 -65.50 28.56 -39.66
CA ALA A 15 -64.55 27.83 -38.82
C ALA A 15 -63.16 27.86 -39.47
N ALA A 16 -62.26 28.68 -38.92
CA ALA A 16 -60.84 28.64 -39.25
C ALA A 16 -60.18 27.45 -38.55
N LEU A 17 -59.88 26.39 -39.30
CA LEU A 17 -59.04 25.27 -38.86
C LEU A 17 -57.59 25.76 -38.68
N VAL A 18 -57.21 26.06 -37.43
CA VAL A 18 -55.80 26.26 -37.06
C VAL A 18 -55.16 24.87 -36.97
N ASN A 19 -54.41 24.53 -38.02
CA ASN A 19 -53.58 23.33 -38.08
C ASN A 19 -52.32 23.60 -37.24
N ILE A 20 -52.29 23.14 -35.98
CA ILE A 20 -51.10 23.19 -35.13
C ILE A 20 -50.14 22.13 -35.65
N GLY A 21 -49.25 22.51 -36.57
CA GLY A 21 -48.15 21.68 -37.01
C GLY A 21 -47.23 21.37 -35.83
N ALA A 22 -47.11 20.10 -35.47
CA ALA A 22 -46.09 19.62 -34.54
C ALA A 22 -44.71 19.93 -35.14
N LEU A 23 -44.01 20.91 -34.57
CA LEU A 23 -42.61 21.14 -34.88
C LEU A 23 -41.81 19.89 -34.49
N PRO A 24 -40.93 19.36 -35.36
CA PRO A 24 -40.02 18.32 -34.95
C PRO A 24 -39.15 18.87 -33.81
N ALA A 25 -39.14 18.18 -32.67
CA ALA A 25 -38.19 18.44 -31.62
C ALA A 25 -36.79 18.16 -32.19
N PHE A 26 -36.09 19.21 -32.62
CA PHE A 26 -34.68 19.13 -32.90
C PHE A 26 -34.00 18.79 -31.58
N ALA A 27 -33.51 17.55 -31.46
CA ALA A 27 -32.62 17.18 -30.38
C ALA A 27 -31.45 18.17 -30.40
N GLU A 28 -31.23 18.90 -29.31
CA GLU A 28 -30.06 19.75 -29.18
C GLU A 28 -28.81 18.91 -29.47
N PRO A 29 -27.87 19.39 -30.30
CA PRO A 29 -26.63 18.69 -30.51
C PRO A 29 -25.95 18.51 -29.15
N ILE A 30 -25.74 17.26 -28.76
CA ILE A 30 -24.99 16.92 -27.55
C ILE A 30 -23.64 17.61 -27.69
N ALA A 31 -23.38 18.60 -26.82
CA ALA A 31 -22.11 19.29 -26.81
C ALA A 31 -20.98 18.25 -26.74
N PRO A 32 -19.89 18.42 -27.51
CA PRO A 32 -18.79 17.47 -27.46
C PRO A 32 -18.31 17.35 -26.01
N PRO A 33 -17.94 16.15 -25.56
CA PRO A 33 -17.52 15.93 -24.19
C PRO A 33 -16.35 16.87 -23.87
N SER A 34 -16.45 17.60 -22.75
CA SER A 34 -15.50 18.66 -22.41
C SER A 34 -14.47 18.22 -21.37
N ASP A 35 -13.23 18.72 -21.48
CA ASP A 35 -12.20 18.53 -20.47
C ASP A 35 -12.61 19.11 -19.10
N ALA A 36 -13.45 20.14 -19.09
CA ALA A 36 -13.99 20.72 -17.86
C ALA A 36 -14.92 19.73 -17.13
N ASP A 37 -15.80 19.05 -17.86
CA ASP A 37 -16.66 18.00 -17.28
C ASP A 37 -15.82 16.80 -16.80
N LEU A 38 -14.74 16.46 -17.51
CA LEU A 38 -13.81 15.41 -17.09
C LEU A 38 -13.11 15.77 -15.78
N LEU A 39 -12.57 16.99 -15.65
CA LEU A 39 -11.94 17.46 -14.42
C LEU A 39 -12.94 17.51 -13.26
N ALA A 40 -14.19 17.90 -13.53
CA ALA A 40 -15.26 17.86 -12.53
C ALA A 40 -15.59 16.41 -12.10
N ALA A 41 -15.61 15.46 -13.04
CA ALA A 41 -15.83 14.05 -12.76
C ALA A 41 -14.68 13.46 -11.96
N ARG A 42 -13.44 13.82 -12.30
CA ARG A 42 -12.25 13.43 -11.54
C ARG A 42 -12.30 13.96 -10.11
N ALA A 43 -12.64 15.23 -9.93
CA ALA A 43 -12.76 15.82 -8.61
C ALA A 43 -13.90 15.19 -7.78
N ALA A 44 -15.00 14.78 -8.42
CA ALA A 44 -16.05 14.01 -7.77
C ALA A 44 -15.55 12.63 -7.31
N PHE A 45 -14.82 11.91 -8.18
CA PHE A 45 -14.18 10.64 -7.85
C PHE A 45 -13.21 10.77 -6.66
N ASP A 46 -12.31 11.74 -6.70
CA ASP A 46 -11.30 11.95 -5.64
C ASP A 46 -11.95 12.29 -4.29
N ARG A 47 -13.15 12.89 -4.28
CA ARG A 47 -13.95 13.15 -3.06
C ARG A 47 -14.88 12.00 -2.66
N GLY A 48 -14.98 10.93 -3.46
CA GLY A 48 -15.96 9.86 -3.24
C GLY A 48 -17.42 10.26 -3.51
N ASP A 49 -17.66 11.36 -4.22
CA ASP A 49 -19.00 11.87 -4.52
C ASP A 49 -19.62 11.10 -5.70
N ARG A 50 -20.22 9.95 -5.37
CA ARG A 50 -20.87 9.05 -6.32
C ARG A 50 -21.99 9.73 -7.09
N ALA A 51 -22.84 10.51 -6.40
CA ALA A 51 -24.01 11.13 -7.04
C ALA A 51 -23.60 12.15 -8.10
N ARG A 52 -22.58 12.97 -7.81
CA ARG A 52 -22.05 13.93 -8.77
C ARG A 52 -21.39 13.23 -9.95
N LEU A 53 -20.62 12.17 -9.70
CA LEU A 53 -19.97 11.39 -10.75
C LEU A 53 -20.98 10.76 -11.72
N GLU A 54 -22.06 10.15 -11.20
CA GLU A 54 -23.13 9.58 -12.02
C GLU A 54 -23.85 10.63 -12.88
N THR A 55 -23.94 11.87 -12.40
CA THR A 55 -24.52 13.00 -13.17
C THR A 55 -23.60 13.46 -14.30
N LEU A 56 -22.28 13.40 -14.11
CA LEU A 56 -21.30 13.89 -15.08
C LEU A 56 -20.96 12.84 -16.14
N ALA A 57 -20.99 11.56 -15.79
CA ALA A 57 -20.53 10.49 -16.67
C ALA A 57 -21.22 10.43 -18.05
N PRO A 58 -22.56 10.62 -18.19
CA PRO A 58 -23.21 10.60 -19.49
C PRO A 58 -22.71 11.71 -20.43
N LYS A 59 -22.25 12.84 -19.89
CA LYS A 59 -21.70 13.96 -20.68
C LYS A 59 -20.33 13.65 -21.28
N LEU A 60 -19.67 12.59 -20.80
CA LEU A 60 -18.34 12.19 -21.20
C LEU A 60 -18.35 10.99 -22.16
N ALA A 61 -19.52 10.60 -22.66
CA ALA A 61 -19.64 9.59 -23.71
C ALA A 61 -18.92 10.08 -25.00
N GLY A 62 -18.07 9.22 -25.56
CA GLY A 62 -17.22 9.54 -26.71
C GLY A 62 -15.95 10.31 -26.35
N HIS A 63 -15.72 10.66 -25.08
CA HIS A 63 -14.47 11.29 -24.66
C HIS A 63 -13.31 10.28 -24.73
N VAL A 64 -12.10 10.72 -25.09
CA VAL A 64 -10.92 9.83 -25.13
C VAL A 64 -10.61 9.20 -23.76
N LEU A 65 -11.06 9.83 -22.68
CA LEU A 65 -10.93 9.35 -21.29
C LEU A 65 -12.23 8.78 -20.71
N GLU A 66 -13.24 8.50 -21.53
CA GLU A 66 -14.45 7.75 -21.13
C GLU A 66 -14.13 6.45 -20.35
N PRO A 67 -13.13 5.64 -20.74
CA PRO A 67 -12.79 4.42 -19.99
C PRO A 67 -12.43 4.68 -18.52
N TYR A 68 -11.79 5.82 -18.23
CA TYR A 68 -11.45 6.22 -16.87
C TYR A 68 -12.68 6.64 -16.06
N VAL A 69 -13.64 7.31 -16.70
CA VAL A 69 -14.88 7.72 -16.04
C VAL A 69 -15.72 6.50 -15.65
N ASP A 70 -15.86 5.53 -16.56
CA ASP A 70 -16.52 4.27 -16.25
C ASP A 70 -15.82 3.51 -15.12
N TYR A 71 -14.48 3.48 -15.14
CA TYR A 71 -13.69 2.87 -14.07
C TYR A 71 -13.91 3.59 -12.72
N TRP A 72 -13.93 4.92 -12.69
CA TRP A 72 -14.18 5.68 -11.45
C TRP A 72 -15.54 5.35 -10.84
N ARG A 73 -16.59 5.28 -11.67
CA ARG A 73 -17.94 4.91 -11.22
C ARG A 73 -17.96 3.54 -10.58
N LEU A 74 -17.33 2.57 -11.22
CA LEU A 74 -17.25 1.20 -10.73
C LEU A 74 -16.37 1.10 -9.47
N LYS A 75 -15.21 1.78 -9.46
CA LYS A 75 -14.25 1.78 -8.35
C LYS A 75 -14.86 2.26 -7.03
N LEU A 76 -15.70 3.30 -7.05
CA LEU A 76 -16.37 3.82 -5.84
C LEU A 76 -17.38 2.85 -5.22
N ARG A 77 -17.72 1.76 -5.91
CA ARG A 77 -18.69 0.76 -5.44
C ARG A 77 -18.26 -0.67 -5.69
N LEU A 78 -16.96 -0.88 -5.92
CA LEU A 78 -16.41 -2.16 -6.36
C LEU A 78 -16.73 -3.31 -5.41
N GLU A 79 -16.73 -3.04 -4.10
CA GLU A 79 -17.07 -4.03 -3.06
C GLU A 79 -18.53 -4.54 -3.13
N THR A 80 -19.41 -3.76 -3.77
CA THR A 80 -20.85 -4.05 -3.95
C THR A 80 -21.23 -4.25 -5.41
N ALA A 81 -20.29 -4.15 -6.34
CA ALA A 81 -20.54 -4.34 -7.76
C ALA A 81 -20.81 -5.82 -8.06
N GLY A 82 -21.71 -6.07 -9.03
CA GLY A 82 -21.97 -7.43 -9.51
C GLY A 82 -20.85 -7.90 -10.44
N ASP A 83 -20.54 -9.20 -10.41
CA ASP A 83 -19.48 -9.79 -11.22
C ASP A 83 -19.65 -9.52 -12.72
N ASP A 84 -20.88 -9.63 -13.23
CA ASP A 84 -21.21 -9.38 -14.64
C ASP A 84 -20.97 -7.93 -15.05
N GLU A 85 -21.14 -7.01 -14.11
CA GLU A 85 -20.92 -5.60 -14.35
C GLU A 85 -19.43 -5.30 -14.55
N VAL A 86 -18.59 -5.86 -13.67
CA VAL A 86 -17.14 -5.73 -13.76
C VAL A 86 -16.63 -6.38 -15.06
N ARG A 87 -17.11 -7.59 -15.37
CA ARG A 87 -16.75 -8.29 -16.61
C ARG A 87 -17.19 -7.53 -17.85
N SER A 88 -18.38 -6.92 -17.83
CA SER A 88 -18.86 -6.07 -18.94
C SER A 88 -17.94 -4.88 -19.18
N HIS A 89 -17.44 -4.24 -18.11
CA HIS A 89 -16.47 -3.16 -18.25
C HIS A 89 -15.14 -3.65 -18.83
N LEU A 90 -14.60 -4.77 -18.31
CA LEU A 90 -13.36 -5.36 -18.81
C LEU A 90 -13.47 -5.78 -20.28
N ALA A 91 -14.64 -6.26 -20.72
CA ALA A 91 -14.93 -6.62 -22.11
C ALA A 91 -15.14 -5.41 -23.02
N ARG A 92 -15.65 -4.29 -22.49
CA ARG A 92 -15.83 -3.03 -23.24
C ARG A 92 -14.51 -2.34 -23.55
N TRP A 93 -13.53 -2.42 -22.64
CA TRP A 93 -12.25 -1.72 -22.76
C TRP A 93 -11.03 -2.67 -22.74
N PRO A 94 -10.98 -3.72 -23.58
CA PRO A 94 -9.95 -4.74 -23.51
C PRO A 94 -8.57 -4.18 -23.88
N GLY A 95 -7.53 -4.65 -23.19
CA GLY A 95 -6.13 -4.26 -23.46
C GLY A 95 -5.78 -2.81 -23.09
N THR A 96 -6.65 -2.12 -22.35
CA THR A 96 -6.39 -0.77 -21.86
C THR A 96 -5.73 -0.80 -20.47
N PRO A 97 -4.84 0.16 -20.14
CA PRO A 97 -4.25 0.26 -18.81
C PRO A 97 -5.30 0.40 -17.69
N VAL A 98 -6.45 1.01 -17.99
CA VAL A 98 -7.53 1.16 -17.02
C VAL A 98 -8.26 -0.16 -16.75
N ALA A 99 -8.43 -1.02 -17.77
CA ALA A 99 -8.99 -2.34 -17.58
C ALA A 99 -8.06 -3.25 -16.76
N ASP A 100 -6.74 -3.15 -16.97
CA ASP A 100 -5.76 -3.89 -16.16
C ASP A 100 -5.78 -3.44 -14.71
N ARG A 101 -5.88 -2.12 -14.48
CA ARG A 101 -6.06 -1.55 -13.15
C ARG A 101 -7.37 -2.01 -12.50
N LEU A 102 -8.48 -2.00 -13.24
CA LEU A 102 -9.76 -2.48 -12.74
C LEU A 102 -9.69 -3.96 -12.36
N ARG A 103 -9.07 -4.79 -13.20
CA ARG A 103 -8.90 -6.22 -12.92
C ARG A 103 -8.11 -6.45 -11.63
N ALA A 104 -7.00 -5.72 -11.46
CA ALA A 104 -6.21 -5.77 -10.22
C ALA A 104 -7.05 -5.39 -9.00
N ASP A 105 -7.77 -4.28 -9.06
CA ASP A 105 -8.64 -3.81 -7.98
C ASP A 105 -9.79 -4.79 -7.67
N TRP A 106 -10.35 -5.39 -8.72
CA TRP A 106 -11.42 -6.38 -8.60
C TRP A 106 -10.92 -7.65 -7.91
N LEU A 107 -9.78 -8.19 -8.34
CA LEU A 107 -9.12 -9.33 -7.72
C LEU A 107 -8.78 -9.06 -6.25
N LYS A 108 -8.32 -7.86 -5.91
CA LYS A 108 -8.08 -7.47 -4.50
C LYS A 108 -9.37 -7.48 -3.67
N SER A 109 -10.46 -6.91 -4.19
CA SER A 109 -11.77 -6.95 -3.51
C SER A 109 -12.29 -8.38 -3.35
N LEU A 110 -12.15 -9.23 -4.38
CA LEU A 110 -12.53 -10.64 -4.30
C LEU A 110 -11.68 -11.41 -3.29
N GLY A 111 -10.37 -11.22 -3.30
CA GLY A 111 -9.43 -11.84 -2.37
C GLY A 111 -9.71 -11.43 -0.93
N LYS A 112 -9.96 -10.15 -0.68
CA LYS A 112 -10.35 -9.62 0.63
C LYS A 112 -11.65 -10.25 1.16
N ARG A 113 -12.61 -10.54 0.27
CA ARG A 113 -13.89 -11.21 0.59
C ARG A 113 -13.81 -12.73 0.59
N GLY A 114 -12.66 -13.32 0.25
CA GLY A 114 -12.48 -14.78 0.16
C GLY A 114 -13.29 -15.44 -0.95
N LEU A 115 -13.70 -14.70 -1.99
CA LEU A 115 -14.55 -15.19 -3.08
C LEU A 115 -13.72 -15.91 -4.14
N TRP A 116 -13.09 -17.02 -3.75
CA TRP A 116 -12.09 -17.74 -4.55
C TRP A 116 -12.62 -18.31 -5.88
N ASN A 117 -13.89 -18.72 -5.93
CA ASN A 117 -14.50 -19.23 -7.15
C ASN A 117 -14.59 -18.17 -8.24
N VAL A 118 -14.93 -16.93 -7.86
CA VAL A 118 -14.99 -15.78 -8.78
C VAL A 118 -13.59 -15.28 -9.08
N PHE A 119 -12.73 -15.21 -8.06
CA PHE A 119 -11.31 -14.83 -8.21
C PHE A 119 -10.61 -15.69 -9.26
N ALA A 120 -10.87 -17.00 -9.27
CA ALA A 120 -10.29 -17.94 -10.23
C ALA A 120 -10.63 -17.64 -11.70
N LEU A 121 -11.75 -16.96 -11.98
CA LEU A 121 -12.19 -16.65 -13.34
C LEU A 121 -11.32 -15.55 -13.99
N ASP A 122 -10.86 -14.60 -13.17
CA ASP A 122 -10.11 -13.42 -13.64
C ASP A 122 -8.62 -13.47 -13.23
N TRP A 123 -8.21 -14.46 -12.41
CA TRP A 123 -6.84 -14.60 -11.92
C TRP A 123 -5.90 -15.09 -13.02
N VAL A 124 -4.93 -14.25 -13.37
CA VAL A 124 -3.84 -14.59 -14.28
C VAL A 124 -2.57 -14.71 -13.45
N SER A 125 -1.90 -15.87 -13.47
CA SER A 125 -0.72 -16.12 -12.61
C SER A 125 0.47 -15.17 -12.81
N ALA A 126 0.41 -14.29 -13.83
CA ALA A 126 1.43 -13.30 -14.17
C ALA A 126 1.07 -11.88 -13.71
N VAL A 127 0.22 -11.70 -12.69
CA VAL A 127 -0.08 -10.36 -12.17
C VAL A 127 1.13 -9.80 -11.42
N GLY A 128 2.01 -9.11 -12.15
CA GLY A 128 2.84 -7.96 -11.77
C GLY A 128 3.60 -7.95 -10.43
N ASP A 129 4.31 -6.86 -10.17
CA ASP A 129 5.04 -6.62 -8.91
C ASP A 129 4.10 -6.31 -7.71
N ASP A 130 2.79 -6.58 -7.81
CA ASP A 130 1.81 -6.27 -6.77
C ASP A 130 1.80 -7.37 -5.69
N VAL A 131 2.48 -7.09 -4.58
CA VAL A 131 2.62 -8.01 -3.44
C VAL A 131 1.27 -8.43 -2.85
N GLU A 132 0.26 -7.55 -2.85
CA GLU A 132 -1.06 -7.87 -2.30
C GLU A 132 -1.76 -8.93 -3.15
N LEU A 133 -1.76 -8.74 -4.48
CA LEU A 133 -2.30 -9.73 -5.41
C LEU A 133 -1.49 -11.01 -5.41
N ALA A 134 -0.16 -10.93 -5.31
CA ALA A 134 0.68 -12.12 -5.16
C ALA A 134 0.29 -12.95 -3.92
N CYS A 135 0.06 -12.29 -2.78
CA CYS A 135 -0.41 -12.93 -1.56
C CYS A 135 -1.82 -13.50 -1.70
N TYR A 136 -2.78 -12.80 -2.32
CA TYR A 136 -4.09 -13.37 -2.62
C TYR A 136 -4.01 -14.56 -3.59
N GLY A 137 -3.12 -14.52 -4.58
CA GLY A 137 -2.87 -15.64 -5.49
C GLY A 137 -2.35 -16.89 -4.76
N ILE A 138 -1.47 -16.72 -3.77
CA ILE A 138 -1.00 -17.81 -2.92
C ILE A 138 -2.14 -18.34 -2.04
N GLN A 139 -2.95 -17.46 -1.44
CA GLN A 139 -4.13 -17.86 -0.66
C GLN A 139 -5.17 -18.63 -1.50
N TYR A 140 -5.38 -18.21 -2.75
CA TYR A 140 -6.22 -18.92 -3.70
C TYR A 140 -5.68 -20.33 -3.99
N ARG A 141 -4.39 -20.47 -4.34
CA ARG A 141 -3.78 -21.79 -4.58
C ARG A 141 -3.85 -22.70 -3.35
N ARG A 142 -3.69 -22.13 -2.14
CA ARG A 142 -3.78 -22.85 -0.87
C ARG A 142 -5.13 -23.54 -0.68
N GLN A 143 -6.21 -23.04 -1.30
CA GLN A 143 -7.54 -23.68 -1.24
C GLN A 143 -7.56 -25.08 -1.89
N LYS A 144 -6.72 -25.31 -2.90
CA LYS A 144 -6.67 -26.57 -3.65
C LYS A 144 -5.44 -27.41 -3.32
N GLU A 145 -4.31 -26.75 -3.13
CA GLU A 145 -2.99 -27.39 -2.96
C GLU A 145 -2.56 -27.47 -1.48
N GLY A 146 -3.33 -26.88 -0.57
CA GLY A 146 -3.02 -26.84 0.86
C GLY A 146 -1.75 -26.05 1.19
N ASP A 147 -1.12 -26.37 2.32
CA ASP A 147 0.05 -25.65 2.85
C ASP A 147 1.36 -25.91 2.07
N ALA A 148 1.32 -26.62 0.95
CA ALA A 148 2.48 -26.81 0.07
C ALA A 148 2.88 -25.52 -0.64
N VAL A 149 1.92 -24.63 -0.94
CA VAL A 149 2.17 -23.41 -1.73
C VAL A 149 2.58 -22.19 -0.92
N ILE A 150 2.40 -22.22 0.41
CA ILE A 150 2.56 -21.02 1.24
C ILE A 150 4.03 -20.55 1.33
N GLY A 151 4.99 -21.45 1.07
CA GLY A 151 6.42 -21.12 0.99
C GLY A 151 6.72 -19.99 -0.01
N ALA A 152 5.88 -19.84 -1.05
CA ALA A 152 5.97 -18.75 -2.01
C ALA A 152 5.79 -17.34 -1.38
N ALA A 153 5.22 -17.24 -0.17
CA ALA A 153 5.08 -15.97 0.52
C ALA A 153 6.35 -15.54 1.26
N LYS A 154 7.28 -16.47 1.55
CA LYS A 154 8.47 -16.20 2.36
C LYS A 154 9.34 -15.03 1.85
N PRO A 155 9.57 -14.84 0.54
CA PRO A 155 10.32 -13.68 0.05
C PRO A 155 9.72 -12.33 0.45
N PHE A 156 8.38 -12.23 0.55
CA PHE A 156 7.69 -10.99 0.94
C PHE A 156 7.87 -10.64 2.43
N TRP A 157 8.37 -11.56 3.25
CA TRP A 157 8.63 -11.32 4.67
C TRP A 157 9.81 -10.37 4.88
N PHE A 158 10.86 -10.47 4.07
CA PHE A 158 12.14 -9.80 4.28
C PHE A 158 12.15 -8.36 3.75
N THR A 159 11.28 -7.53 4.31
CA THR A 159 11.18 -6.10 4.02
C THR A 159 11.08 -5.28 5.30
N GLY A 160 11.64 -4.07 5.28
CA GLY A 160 11.46 -3.07 6.34
C GLY A 160 10.18 -2.24 6.21
N GLN A 161 9.37 -2.51 5.18
CA GLN A 161 8.10 -1.84 4.93
C GLN A 161 6.92 -2.69 5.42
N ALA A 162 5.78 -2.02 5.67
CA ALA A 162 4.55 -2.74 5.95
C ALA A 162 4.17 -3.61 4.74
N THR A 163 3.77 -4.85 5.02
CA THR A 163 3.22 -5.75 4.00
C THR A 163 1.71 -5.57 3.92
N PRO A 164 1.07 -5.80 2.76
CA PRO A 164 -0.38 -5.84 2.67
C PRO A 164 -0.98 -6.89 3.61
N ASP A 165 -2.16 -6.60 4.17
CA ASP A 165 -2.88 -7.51 5.07
C ASP A 165 -3.13 -8.90 4.45
N ALA A 166 -3.20 -8.97 3.12
CA ALA A 166 -3.29 -10.20 2.36
C ALA A 166 -2.14 -11.18 2.62
N CYS A 167 -0.97 -10.72 3.08
CA CYS A 167 0.17 -11.59 3.35
C CYS A 167 0.17 -12.17 4.77
N GLU A 168 -0.52 -11.52 5.72
CA GLU A 168 -0.53 -11.91 7.13
C GLU A 168 -1.00 -13.36 7.39
N PRO A 169 -2.09 -13.88 6.80
CA PRO A 169 -2.49 -15.28 7.03
C PRO A 169 -1.48 -16.29 6.47
N LEU A 170 -0.68 -15.91 5.46
CA LEU A 170 0.39 -16.75 4.92
C LEU A 170 1.60 -16.73 5.84
N PHE A 171 1.98 -15.56 6.36
CA PHE A 171 3.05 -15.44 7.34
C PHE A 171 2.73 -16.16 8.64
N ALA A 172 1.51 -16.03 9.15
CA ALA A 172 1.06 -16.77 10.32
C ALA A 172 1.19 -18.29 10.12
N ALA A 173 0.81 -18.80 8.95
CA ALA A 173 0.98 -20.21 8.61
C ALA A 173 2.45 -20.64 8.50
N LEU A 174 3.31 -19.81 7.89
CA LEU A 174 4.75 -20.08 7.82
C LEU A 174 5.42 -20.07 9.20
N ILE A 175 5.02 -19.17 10.10
CA ILE A 175 5.49 -19.13 11.49
C ILE A 175 5.02 -20.40 12.23
N ALA A 176 3.76 -20.78 12.08
CA ALA A 176 3.20 -21.98 12.73
C ALA A 176 3.90 -23.28 12.28
N LYS A 177 4.33 -23.35 11.01
CA LYS A 177 5.12 -24.48 10.47
C LYS A 177 6.62 -24.41 10.79
N GLY A 178 7.09 -23.31 11.41
CA GLY A 178 8.51 -23.08 11.67
C GLY A 178 9.34 -22.71 10.43
N GLU A 179 8.71 -22.46 9.28
CA GLU A 179 9.38 -22.01 8.05
C GLU A 179 9.80 -20.53 8.13
N LEU A 180 9.12 -19.74 8.97
CA LEU A 180 9.58 -18.45 9.46
C LEU A 180 9.99 -18.59 10.94
N THR A 181 11.29 -18.68 11.17
CA THR A 181 11.89 -18.92 12.47
C THR A 181 11.93 -17.63 13.32
N PRO A 182 12.17 -17.72 14.64
CA PRO A 182 12.46 -16.54 15.45
C PRO A 182 13.60 -15.68 14.90
N ALA A 183 14.60 -16.29 14.24
CA ALA A 183 15.68 -15.56 13.58
C ALA A 183 15.19 -14.74 12.38
N ASP A 184 14.30 -15.29 11.55
CA ASP A 184 13.69 -14.57 10.44
C ASP A 184 12.84 -13.39 10.91
N ARG A 185 12.17 -13.54 12.06
CA ARG A 185 11.37 -12.47 12.67
C ARG A 185 12.27 -11.35 13.20
N ARG A 186 13.40 -11.67 13.83
CA ARG A 186 14.42 -10.68 14.23
C ARG A 186 15.08 -10.01 13.02
N ALA A 187 15.31 -10.74 11.93
CA ALA A 187 15.82 -10.15 10.70
C ALA A 187 14.84 -9.10 10.15
N ARG A 188 13.54 -9.39 10.12
CA ARG A 188 12.50 -8.41 9.73
C ARG A 188 12.42 -7.22 10.70
N PHE A 189 12.57 -7.47 12.01
CA PHE A 189 12.69 -6.38 12.99
C PHE A 189 13.84 -5.44 12.64
N ARG A 190 15.04 -5.97 12.39
CA ARG A 190 16.21 -5.17 12.00
C ARG A 190 15.93 -4.39 10.71
N LEU A 191 15.38 -5.02 9.67
CA LEU A 191 14.98 -4.33 8.43
C LEU A 191 14.01 -3.16 8.68
N ALA A 192 12.99 -3.36 9.53
CA ALA A 192 12.04 -2.30 9.88
C ALA A 192 12.73 -1.14 10.62
N THR A 193 13.63 -1.43 11.56
CA THR A 193 14.40 -0.39 12.27
C THR A 193 15.30 0.40 11.32
N GLU A 194 15.96 -0.27 10.37
CA GLU A 194 16.83 0.34 9.36
C GLU A 194 16.03 1.21 8.38
N ALA A 195 14.84 0.76 7.98
CA ALA A 195 13.91 1.55 7.18
C ALA A 195 13.32 2.77 7.94
N GLY A 196 13.50 2.83 9.27
CA GLY A 196 12.86 3.84 10.12
C GLY A 196 11.36 3.60 10.33
N ASN A 197 10.86 2.41 10.03
CA ASN A 197 9.46 2.05 10.24
C ASN A 197 9.24 1.62 11.70
N VAL A 198 9.14 2.60 12.59
CA VAL A 198 9.00 2.41 14.04
C VAL A 198 7.77 1.59 14.39
N ARG A 199 6.63 1.83 13.71
CA ARG A 199 5.38 1.11 13.93
C ARG A 199 5.52 -0.38 13.62
N LEU A 200 6.12 -0.72 12.47
CA LEU A 200 6.36 -2.12 12.10
C LEU A 200 7.36 -2.79 13.04
N ALA A 201 8.46 -2.10 13.37
CA ALA A 201 9.44 -2.62 14.32
C ALA A 201 8.80 -2.95 15.67
N GLN A 202 7.97 -2.05 16.20
CA GLN A 202 7.24 -2.28 17.45
C GLN A 202 6.29 -3.48 17.34
N ALA A 203 5.49 -3.55 16.27
CA ALA A 203 4.55 -4.66 16.05
C ALA A 203 5.27 -6.02 16.04
N ILE A 204 6.38 -6.14 15.31
CA ILE A 204 7.18 -7.37 15.29
C ILE A 204 7.74 -7.68 16.68
N ALA A 205 8.28 -6.66 17.37
CA ALA A 205 8.99 -6.83 18.62
C ALA A 205 8.10 -7.35 19.77
N VAL A 206 6.84 -6.90 19.83
CA VAL A 206 5.89 -7.36 20.86
C VAL A 206 5.35 -8.77 20.60
N GLU A 207 5.33 -9.20 19.33
CA GLU A 207 4.87 -10.53 18.94
C GLU A 207 5.95 -11.60 19.02
N LEU A 208 7.23 -11.21 19.17
CA LEU A 208 8.35 -12.16 19.29
C LEU A 208 8.09 -13.20 20.40
N PRO A 209 8.67 -14.41 20.28
CA PRO A 209 8.56 -15.44 21.32
C PRO A 209 9.07 -14.92 22.67
N PRO A 210 8.65 -15.49 23.81
CA PRO A 210 8.95 -14.95 25.14
C PRO A 210 10.41 -14.57 25.40
N ASP A 211 11.38 -15.38 24.95
CA ASP A 211 12.82 -15.14 25.16
C ASP A 211 13.37 -13.95 24.34
N ASP A 212 12.68 -13.58 23.27
CA ASP A 212 13.04 -12.51 22.34
C ASP A 212 12.14 -11.28 22.47
N ARG A 213 11.01 -11.40 23.17
CA ARG A 213 9.97 -10.38 23.23
C ARG A 213 10.51 -9.08 23.82
N ILE A 214 10.25 -7.99 23.12
CA ILE A 214 10.44 -6.62 23.62
C ILE A 214 9.05 -6.05 23.88
N THR A 215 8.80 -5.62 25.11
CA THR A 215 7.49 -5.07 25.47
C THR A 215 7.27 -3.71 24.82
N ALA A 216 6.01 -3.33 24.61
CA ALA A 216 5.68 -2.00 24.08
C ALA A 216 6.25 -0.87 24.95
N ARG A 217 6.31 -1.08 26.28
CA ARG A 217 6.92 -0.13 27.23
C ARG A 217 8.42 0.01 27.04
N GLU A 218 9.16 -1.10 26.95
CA GLU A 218 10.61 -1.08 26.70
C GLU A 218 10.93 -0.41 25.36
N PHE A 219 10.16 -0.74 24.32
CA PHE A 219 10.33 -0.16 22.99
C PHE A 219 10.09 1.36 23.00
N ALA A 220 8.98 1.81 23.59
CA ALA A 220 8.65 3.24 23.70
C ALA A 220 9.68 4.01 24.54
N HIS A 221 10.22 3.39 25.60
CA HIS A 221 11.27 4.00 26.41
C HIS A 221 12.53 4.29 25.57
N VAL A 222 12.94 3.35 24.72
CA VAL A 222 14.08 3.56 23.81
C VAL A 222 13.76 4.58 22.72
N ASP A 223 12.58 4.53 22.09
CA ASP A 223 12.26 5.46 20.99
C ASP A 223 12.23 6.93 21.46
N ASN A 224 11.79 7.19 22.69
CA ASN A 224 11.74 8.53 23.28
C ASN A 224 13.13 9.11 23.59
N ALA A 225 14.11 8.27 23.96
CA ALA A 225 15.41 8.73 24.45
C ALA A 225 16.58 7.79 24.09
N PRO A 226 16.81 7.48 22.80
CA PRO A 226 17.64 6.35 22.40
C PRO A 226 19.10 6.47 22.85
N ALA A 227 19.71 7.66 22.72
CA ALA A 227 21.09 7.89 23.12
C ALA A 227 21.29 7.78 24.65
N PHE A 228 20.33 8.32 25.42
CA PHE A 228 20.35 8.27 26.88
C PHE A 228 20.21 6.82 27.37
N VAL A 229 19.25 6.07 26.83
CA VAL A 229 19.01 4.68 27.23
C VAL A 229 20.20 3.79 26.86
N LEU A 230 20.81 3.99 25.68
CA LEU A 230 22.03 3.28 25.29
C LEU A 230 23.19 3.58 26.25
N ALA A 231 23.39 4.85 26.60
CA ALA A 231 24.46 5.27 27.51
C ALA A 231 24.31 4.66 28.93
N LYS A 232 23.06 4.58 29.42
CA LYS A 232 22.73 3.90 30.69
C LYS A 232 23.04 2.41 30.63
N GLY A 233 22.70 1.74 29.54
CA GLY A 233 23.05 0.33 29.33
C GLY A 233 22.27 -0.65 30.20
N GLU A 234 21.05 -0.30 30.61
CA GLU A 234 20.16 -1.10 31.48
C GLU A 234 19.26 -2.05 30.66
N PHE A 235 19.83 -2.75 29.67
CA PHE A 235 19.12 -3.73 28.84
C PHE A 235 19.17 -5.14 29.43
N ARG A 236 18.30 -6.03 28.97
CA ARG A 236 18.31 -7.46 29.30
C ARG A 236 19.40 -8.21 28.52
N TRP A 237 20.68 -7.91 28.75
CA TRP A 237 21.81 -8.39 27.93
C TRP A 237 21.94 -9.91 27.78
N LYS A 238 21.46 -10.67 28.77
CA LYS A 238 21.44 -12.14 28.72
C LYS A 238 20.43 -12.68 27.69
N GLN A 239 19.38 -11.92 27.41
CA GLN A 239 18.29 -12.30 26.51
C GLN A 239 18.48 -11.64 25.12
N GLN A 240 18.10 -12.35 24.06
CA GLN A 240 18.26 -11.83 22.69
C GLN A 240 17.44 -10.56 22.49
N GLY A 241 16.20 -10.50 22.99
CA GLY A 241 15.36 -9.30 22.89
C GLY A 241 15.99 -8.04 23.49
N GLY A 242 16.69 -8.18 24.62
CA GLY A 242 17.43 -7.06 25.22
C GLY A 242 18.60 -6.57 24.37
N ARG A 243 19.29 -7.49 23.68
CA ARG A 243 20.38 -7.15 22.73
C ARG A 243 19.84 -6.45 21.48
N GLU A 244 18.74 -6.95 20.90
CA GLU A 244 18.07 -6.30 19.77
C GLU A 244 17.57 -4.90 20.14
N LEU A 245 17.05 -4.72 21.36
CA LEU A 245 16.61 -3.42 21.85
C LEU A 245 17.77 -2.43 22.00
N ALA A 246 18.95 -2.88 22.43
CA ALA A 246 20.16 -2.06 22.47
C ALA A 246 20.65 -1.68 21.07
N LEU A 247 20.59 -2.60 20.10
CA LEU A 247 20.91 -2.32 18.70
C LEU A 247 19.91 -1.33 18.08
N TYR A 248 18.62 -1.43 18.42
CA TYR A 248 17.62 -0.44 18.03
C TYR A 248 17.91 0.95 18.62
N ALA A 249 18.29 1.02 19.90
CA ALA A 249 18.70 2.27 20.53
C ALA A 249 19.90 2.90 19.81
N LEU A 250 20.90 2.09 19.46
CA LEU A 250 22.05 2.52 18.66
C LEU A 250 21.62 3.04 17.29
N GLU A 251 20.81 2.30 16.54
CA GLU A 251 20.34 2.69 15.20
C GLU A 251 19.59 4.03 15.25
N ARG A 252 18.70 4.21 16.24
CA ARG A 252 17.93 5.46 16.42
C ARG A 252 18.83 6.64 16.79
N ALA A 253 19.75 6.45 17.73
CA ALA A 253 20.65 7.50 18.17
C ALA A 253 21.68 7.87 17.09
N ALA A 254 22.27 6.88 16.44
CA ALA A 254 23.29 7.09 15.40
C ALA A 254 22.70 7.81 14.19
N ARG A 255 21.43 7.57 13.85
CA ARG A 255 20.74 8.29 12.77
C ARG A 255 20.70 9.81 13.01
N THR A 256 20.58 10.23 14.27
CA THR A 256 20.57 11.65 14.67
C THR A 256 21.99 12.19 14.84
N ASP A 257 22.83 11.49 15.59
CA ASP A 257 24.21 11.90 15.87
C ASP A 257 25.10 10.66 16.06
N ALA A 258 25.76 10.25 14.98
CA ALA A 258 26.65 9.10 15.00
C ALA A 258 27.91 9.35 15.83
N ALA A 259 28.38 10.60 15.88
CA ALA A 259 29.56 10.96 16.66
C ALA A 259 29.26 10.97 18.16
N GLY A 260 28.16 11.59 18.57
CA GLY A 260 27.76 11.68 19.97
C GLY A 260 27.42 10.32 20.59
N VAL A 261 26.86 9.37 19.83
CA VAL A 261 26.53 8.04 20.36
C VAL A 261 27.74 7.09 20.44
N ARG A 262 28.86 7.41 19.78
CA ARG A 262 29.99 6.48 19.63
C ARG A 262 30.57 6.01 20.97
N ALA A 263 30.82 6.92 21.90
CA ALA A 263 31.38 6.56 23.21
C ALA A 263 30.44 5.65 24.02
N ALA A 264 29.12 5.91 23.95
CA ALA A 264 28.12 5.04 24.57
C ALA A 264 28.14 3.65 23.93
N TRP A 265 28.23 3.56 22.61
CA TRP A 265 28.33 2.28 21.90
C TRP A 265 29.59 1.49 22.30
N GLU A 266 30.77 2.11 22.28
CA GLU A 266 32.03 1.45 22.67
C GLU A 266 31.98 0.87 24.08
N LYS A 267 31.38 1.60 25.02
CA LYS A 267 31.19 1.13 26.40
C LYS A 267 30.30 -0.11 26.49
N GLN A 268 29.24 -0.19 25.67
CA GLN A 268 28.26 -1.28 25.78
C GLN A 268 28.54 -2.46 24.86
N ARG A 269 29.26 -2.27 23.74
CA ARG A 269 29.37 -3.27 22.68
C ARG A 269 29.99 -4.58 23.16
N GLU A 270 30.90 -4.56 24.12
CA GLU A 270 31.54 -5.78 24.65
C GLU A 270 30.58 -6.72 25.40
N ARG A 271 29.36 -6.27 25.70
CA ARG A 271 28.29 -7.08 26.29
C ARG A 271 27.52 -7.89 25.23
N LEU A 272 27.78 -7.64 23.95
CA LEU A 272 27.15 -8.30 22.82
C LEU A 272 28.04 -9.40 22.25
N PRO A 273 27.46 -10.48 21.70
CA PRO A 273 28.18 -11.43 20.86
C PRO A 273 28.87 -10.75 19.67
N GLN A 274 29.94 -11.35 19.15
CA GLN A 274 30.73 -10.78 18.06
C GLN A 274 29.88 -10.37 16.85
N ALA A 275 28.90 -11.20 16.45
CA ALA A 275 28.03 -10.89 15.31
C ALA A 275 27.23 -9.60 15.51
N ASP A 276 26.66 -9.40 16.71
CA ASP A 276 25.88 -8.20 17.05
C ASP A 276 26.78 -6.96 17.19
N ARG A 277 28.01 -7.11 17.70
CA ARG A 277 29.02 -6.03 17.73
C ARG A 277 29.38 -5.57 16.31
N LEU A 278 29.64 -6.51 15.40
CA LEU A 278 29.97 -6.20 14.01
C LEU A 278 28.80 -5.52 13.30
N TYR A 279 27.57 -5.99 13.53
CA TYR A 279 26.37 -5.34 13.03
C TYR A 279 26.24 -3.90 13.53
N GLY A 280 26.36 -3.66 14.84
CA GLY A 280 26.29 -2.30 15.40
C GLY A 280 27.42 -1.37 14.93
N ASN A 281 28.65 -1.88 14.82
CA ASN A 281 29.78 -1.14 14.23
C ASN A 281 29.48 -0.72 12.78
N ALA A 282 28.89 -1.61 11.97
CA ALA A 282 28.48 -1.28 10.61
C ALA A 282 27.38 -0.19 10.56
N LYS A 283 26.45 -0.17 11.53
CA LYS A 283 25.39 0.86 11.60
C LYS A 283 25.92 2.23 11.98
N ILE A 284 26.77 2.32 13.00
CA ILE A 284 27.34 3.61 13.38
C ILE A 284 28.24 4.17 12.28
N ALA A 285 29.06 3.33 11.63
CA ALA A 285 29.89 3.74 10.49
C ALA A 285 29.04 4.24 9.31
N TYR A 286 27.94 3.55 9.01
CA TYR A 286 27.01 3.95 7.97
C TYR A 286 26.39 5.32 8.21
N HIS A 287 25.87 5.58 9.42
CA HIS A 287 25.30 6.89 9.73
C HIS A 287 26.37 7.99 9.79
N ALA A 288 27.56 7.68 10.29
CA ALA A 288 28.70 8.60 10.27
C ALA A 288 29.07 9.03 8.85
N ALA A 289 29.11 8.08 7.90
CA ALA A 289 29.36 8.39 6.49
C ALA A 289 28.27 9.28 5.89
N ARG A 290 27.00 9.02 6.22
CA ARG A 290 25.86 9.85 5.78
C ARG A 290 25.87 11.25 6.37
N GLN A 291 26.36 11.38 7.59
CA GLN A 291 26.56 12.65 8.29
C GLN A 291 27.91 13.30 7.96
N LEU A 292 28.67 12.73 7.02
CA LEU A 292 29.92 13.29 6.51
C LEU A 292 31.02 13.44 7.58
N GLN A 293 30.98 12.57 8.59
CA GLN A 293 31.95 12.54 9.68
C GLN A 293 33.31 12.03 9.19
N PRO A 294 34.44 12.67 9.55
CA PRO A 294 35.77 12.26 9.10
C PRO A 294 36.19 10.87 9.61
N GLN A 295 35.63 10.42 10.74
CA GLN A 295 35.92 9.11 11.33
C GLN A 295 35.23 7.94 10.60
N ALA A 296 34.34 8.20 9.64
CA ALA A 296 33.53 7.17 9.00
C ALA A 296 34.36 6.03 8.39
N ASN A 297 35.48 6.35 7.72
CA ASN A 297 36.37 5.35 7.12
C ASN A 297 37.00 4.45 8.19
N THR A 298 37.46 5.02 9.31
CA THR A 298 38.01 4.27 10.44
C THR A 298 36.95 3.35 11.05
N TRP A 299 35.72 3.84 11.25
CA TRP A 299 34.66 3.02 11.82
C TRP A 299 34.19 1.91 10.87
N PHE A 300 34.24 2.12 9.55
CA PHE A 300 34.02 1.03 8.59
C PHE A 300 35.12 -0.03 8.64
N ALA A 301 36.37 0.34 8.94
CA ALA A 301 37.44 -0.64 9.13
C ALA A 301 37.18 -1.54 10.35
N GLU A 302 36.64 -1.00 11.44
CA GLU A 302 36.21 -1.79 12.61
C GLU A 302 35.01 -2.72 12.34
N ALA A 303 34.29 -2.47 11.24
CA ALA A 303 33.18 -3.27 10.76
C ALA A 303 33.56 -4.15 9.56
N ALA A 304 34.85 -4.29 9.23
CA ALA A 304 35.29 -4.96 8.00
C ALA A 304 34.84 -6.42 7.87
N ALA A 305 34.63 -7.12 9.00
CA ALA A 305 34.11 -8.49 9.04
C ALA A 305 32.57 -8.58 9.08
N ALA A 306 31.86 -7.46 9.10
CA ALA A 306 30.40 -7.44 9.07
C ALA A 306 29.88 -7.68 7.65
N ALA A 307 28.78 -8.42 7.52
CA ALA A 307 28.01 -8.46 6.29
C ALA A 307 27.33 -7.09 6.12
N LEU A 308 27.78 -6.31 5.13
CA LEU A 308 27.21 -5.01 4.82
C LEU A 308 26.08 -5.15 3.80
N THR A 309 25.04 -4.36 3.97
CA THR A 309 24.01 -4.16 2.94
C THR A 309 24.59 -3.38 1.75
N GLU A 310 23.92 -3.44 0.60
CA GLU A 310 24.27 -2.65 -0.59
C GLU A 310 24.38 -1.16 -0.26
N ALA A 311 23.42 -0.62 0.50
CA ALA A 311 23.44 0.77 0.93
C ALA A 311 24.67 1.08 1.80
N GLN A 312 25.05 0.18 2.71
CA GLN A 312 26.24 0.35 3.55
C GLN A 312 27.53 0.29 2.73
N HIS A 313 27.63 -0.63 1.75
CA HIS A 313 28.74 -0.68 0.81
C HIS A 313 28.86 0.63 0.01
N ALA A 314 27.76 1.12 -0.54
CA ALA A 314 27.74 2.36 -1.32
C ALA A 314 28.20 3.57 -0.47
N TRP A 315 27.77 3.66 0.78
CA TRP A 315 28.19 4.74 1.68
C TRP A 315 29.62 4.61 2.19
N ARG A 316 30.13 3.39 2.34
CA ARG A 316 31.56 3.14 2.60
C ARG A 316 32.43 3.67 1.46
N VAL A 317 32.05 3.39 0.21
CA VAL A 317 32.76 3.89 -0.98
C VAL A 317 32.70 5.42 -1.06
N ARG A 318 31.53 6.02 -0.82
CA ARG A 318 31.37 7.50 -0.79
C ARG A 318 32.25 8.16 0.27
N ALA A 319 32.36 7.57 1.46
CA ALA A 319 33.23 8.08 2.51
C ALA A 319 34.71 7.98 2.14
N ALA A 320 35.13 6.91 1.45
CA ALA A 320 36.49 6.74 0.97
C ALA A 320 36.83 7.77 -0.13
N LEU A 321 35.96 7.95 -1.12
CA LEU A 321 36.13 8.91 -2.22
C LEU A 321 36.18 10.37 -1.76
N ARG A 322 35.62 10.70 -0.61
CA ARG A 322 35.66 12.05 -0.04
C ARG A 322 36.98 12.35 0.66
N ALA A 323 37.69 11.32 1.13
CA ALA A 323 38.89 11.45 1.92
C ALA A 323 40.18 11.50 1.08
N GLY A 324 40.09 11.36 -0.24
CA GLY A 324 41.18 11.47 -1.21
C GLY A 324 40.71 12.15 -2.49
#